data_AF-A0A356UAP3-F1
#
_entry.id   AF-A0A356UAP3-F1
#
_cell.length_a   1.000
_cell.length_b   1.000
_cell.length_c   1.000
_cell.angle_alpha   90.00
_cell.angle_beta   90.00
_cell.angle_gamma   90.00
#
_symmetry.space_group_name_H-M   'P 1'
#
loop_
_entity.id
_entity.type
_entity.pdbx_description
1 polymer ?
#
loop_
_entity_poly.entity_id
_entity_poly.type
_entity_poly.pdbx_seq_one_letter_code
_entity_poly.pdbx_strand_id
1 'polypeptide(L)'
;MSKRAIVIVLDSMGVGECPDSCLYCDQGSNTLVNTAKAVGGLNLPHMQELGLGNIIDIMGVAAIKNPLGAYGKMQEKSPGKDTTTGHWELMGLELRQPFPTYPEGFPPELITRFEQQIGCKTIGNVVASGTEIIKELGPEHIRTGYPIVYTSADSVFQIAAHEEIIPLKNLYHYCTIARELLQEEHAVGRVIARPFIGEPGNFVRTANRHDFSKEPDITLLDKIKESGQVVIGIGKIKDIFA
;
A
#
# COMPACT_ATOMS: atom_id res chain seq x y z
N MET A 1 27.56 23.85 -4.88
CA MET A 1 26.41 22.94 -5.13
C MET A 1 25.19 23.51 -4.45
N SER A 2 24.01 23.42 -5.08
CA SER A 2 22.75 23.65 -4.37
C SER A 2 22.60 22.60 -3.26
N LYS A 3 22.07 23.01 -2.10
CA LYS A 3 21.75 22.08 -1.02
C LYS A 3 20.63 21.16 -1.51
N ARG A 4 20.75 19.85 -1.25
CA ARG A 4 19.74 18.83 -1.61
C ARG A 4 19.53 17.92 -0.41
N ALA A 5 18.30 17.43 -0.25
CA ALA A 5 17.97 16.33 0.65
C ALA A 5 17.55 15.13 -0.20
N ILE A 6 18.00 13.93 0.18
CA ILE A 6 17.61 12.67 -0.46
C ILE A 6 17.00 11.81 0.64
N VAL A 7 15.71 11.51 0.49
CA VAL A 7 14.97 10.64 1.41
C VAL A 7 14.78 9.30 0.72
N ILE A 8 15.25 8.22 1.34
CA ILE A 8 15.12 6.86 0.85
C ILE A 8 14.25 6.10 1.84
N VAL A 9 13.13 5.56 1.36
CA VAL A 9 12.25 4.71 2.16
C VAL A 9 12.52 3.25 1.78
N LEU A 10 13.01 2.46 2.73
CA LEU A 10 13.09 1.00 2.62
C LEU A 10 11.75 0.44 3.11
N ASP A 11 10.79 0.36 2.18
CA ASP A 11 9.41 0.00 2.49
C ASP A 11 9.32 -1.32 3.28
N SER A 12 8.50 -1.33 4.33
CA SER A 12 8.31 -2.42 5.31
C SER A 12 9.51 -2.82 6.20
N MET A 13 10.67 -2.15 6.11
CA MET A 13 11.87 -2.50 6.89
C MET A 13 11.80 -1.97 8.34
N GLY A 14 10.96 -2.58 9.19
CA GLY A 14 10.84 -2.26 10.61
C GLY A 14 12.03 -2.72 11.46
N VAL A 15 12.32 -1.96 12.53
CA VAL A 15 13.42 -2.21 13.50
C VAL A 15 12.91 -2.61 14.90
N GLY A 16 11.79 -3.35 14.93
CA GLY A 16 11.13 -3.81 16.15
C GLY A 16 9.72 -3.27 16.32
N GLU A 17 8.97 -3.90 17.22
CA GLU A 17 7.59 -3.52 17.52
C GLU A 17 7.49 -2.12 18.13
N CYS A 18 6.39 -1.43 17.83
CA CYS A 18 6.01 -0.19 18.51
C CYS A 18 5.35 -0.48 19.88
N PRO A 19 5.36 0.47 20.84
CA PRO A 19 4.70 0.31 22.14
C PRO A 19 3.20 -0.05 22.08
N ASP A 20 2.52 0.27 20.98
CA ASP A 20 1.11 0.03 20.70
C ASP A 20 0.85 -1.17 19.77
N SER A 21 1.86 -2.04 19.56
CA SER A 21 1.77 -3.22 18.69
C SER A 21 0.60 -4.16 19.02
N CYS A 22 0.15 -4.16 20.27
CA CYS A 22 -1.01 -4.94 20.72
C CYS A 22 -2.34 -4.54 20.08
N LEU A 23 -2.48 -3.28 19.67
CA LEU A 23 -3.68 -2.80 18.95
C LEU A 23 -3.76 -3.37 17.53
N TYR A 24 -2.63 -3.85 17.01
CA TYR A 24 -2.48 -4.33 15.64
C TYR A 24 -2.20 -5.83 15.56
N CYS A 25 -2.21 -6.54 16.70
CA CYS A 25 -1.84 -7.95 16.84
C CYS A 25 -0.41 -8.26 16.36
N ASP A 26 0.51 -7.30 16.51
CA ASP A 26 1.88 -7.39 15.98
C ASP A 26 2.92 -7.56 17.10
N GLN A 27 2.53 -8.04 18.29
CA GLN A 27 3.47 -8.22 19.39
C GLN A 27 4.63 -9.15 19.02
N GLY A 28 5.85 -8.76 19.37
CA GLY A 28 7.09 -9.47 19.04
C GLY A 28 7.56 -9.33 17.59
N SER A 29 6.88 -8.50 16.79
CA SER A 29 7.31 -8.20 15.42
C SER A 29 8.67 -7.49 15.39
N ASN A 30 9.55 -7.93 14.49
CA ASN A 30 10.81 -7.25 14.21
C ASN A 30 11.35 -7.71 12.85
N THR A 31 10.99 -7.00 11.78
CA THR A 31 11.33 -7.38 10.41
C THR A 31 12.83 -7.60 10.25
N LEU A 32 13.64 -6.58 10.54
CA LEU A 32 15.07 -6.62 10.26
C LEU A 32 15.81 -7.71 11.06
N VAL A 33 15.52 -7.83 12.36
CA VAL A 33 16.16 -8.82 13.23
C VAL A 33 15.71 -10.24 12.88
N ASN A 34 14.43 -10.46 12.63
CA ASN A 34 13.92 -11.78 12.28
C ASN A 34 14.42 -12.23 10.90
N THR A 35 14.50 -11.31 9.92
CA THR A 35 15.14 -11.59 8.64
C THR A 35 16.61 -11.98 8.83
N ALA A 36 17.37 -11.22 9.61
CA ALA A 36 18.78 -11.54 9.87
C ALA A 36 18.96 -12.91 10.50
N LYS A 37 18.15 -13.27 11.51
CA LYS A 37 18.18 -14.61 12.12
C LYS A 37 17.84 -15.71 11.10
N ALA A 38 16.81 -15.51 10.29
CA ALA A 38 16.34 -16.52 9.34
C ALA A 38 17.38 -16.87 8.26
N VAL A 39 18.22 -15.90 7.87
CA VAL A 39 19.23 -16.09 6.81
C VAL A 39 20.64 -16.35 7.35
N GLY A 40 20.82 -16.47 8.67
CA GLY A 40 22.14 -16.71 9.29
C GLY A 40 23.02 -15.46 9.39
N GLY A 41 22.42 -14.27 9.34
CA GLY A 41 23.07 -12.97 9.41
C GLY A 41 22.98 -12.18 8.11
N LEU A 42 22.91 -10.85 8.23
CA LEU A 42 22.93 -9.93 7.09
C LEU A 42 24.33 -9.37 6.89
N ASN A 43 24.74 -9.20 5.62
CA ASN A 43 25.96 -8.50 5.26
C ASN A 43 25.60 -7.11 4.71
N LEU A 44 25.57 -6.10 5.59
CA LEU A 44 25.19 -4.71 5.25
C LEU A 44 26.28 -3.71 5.67
N PRO A 45 27.50 -3.81 5.13
CA PRO A 45 28.67 -3.06 5.62
C PRO A 45 28.45 -1.54 5.53
N HIS A 46 27.83 -1.05 4.46
CA HIS A 46 27.57 0.38 4.31
C HIS A 46 26.46 0.91 5.23
N MET A 47 25.43 0.11 5.53
CA MET A 47 24.43 0.52 6.52
C MET A 47 25.02 0.44 7.93
N GLN A 48 25.94 -0.49 8.18
CA GLN A 48 26.71 -0.55 9.43
C GLN A 48 27.53 0.73 9.61
N GLU A 49 28.27 1.15 8.58
CA GLU A 49 29.04 2.41 8.57
C GLU A 49 28.16 3.64 8.86
N LEU A 50 26.90 3.64 8.40
CA LEU A 50 25.92 4.69 8.69
C LEU A 50 25.34 4.61 10.11
N GLY A 51 25.52 3.51 10.85
CA GLY A 51 25.05 3.33 12.22
C GLY A 51 23.81 2.43 12.39
N LEU A 52 23.43 1.63 11.39
CA LEU A 52 22.26 0.73 11.50
C LEU A 52 22.35 -0.23 12.70
N GLY A 53 23.53 -0.84 12.91
CA GLY A 53 23.77 -1.74 14.05
C GLY A 53 23.76 -1.03 15.41
N ASN A 54 23.77 0.30 15.45
CA ASN A 54 23.65 1.08 16.68
C ASN A 54 22.18 1.32 17.10
N ILE A 55 21.20 1.05 16.21
CA ILE A 55 19.78 1.22 16.49
C ILE A 55 19.23 0.02 17.26
N ILE A 56 19.57 -1.19 16.82
CA ILE A 56 19.13 -2.46 17.40
C ILE A 56 20.14 -3.57 17.06
N ASP A 57 20.22 -4.62 17.89
CA ASP A 57 21.09 -5.77 17.66
C ASP A 57 20.64 -6.60 16.45
N ILE A 58 21.47 -6.66 15.42
CA ILE A 58 21.20 -7.32 14.14
C ILE A 58 22.34 -8.30 13.84
N MET A 59 22.02 -9.58 13.68
CA MET A 59 23.01 -10.60 13.35
C MET A 59 23.74 -10.25 12.05
N GLY A 60 25.07 -10.11 12.11
CA GLY A 60 25.92 -9.75 10.97
C GLY A 60 26.13 -8.24 10.76
N VAL A 61 25.47 -7.37 11.54
CA VAL A 61 25.60 -5.91 11.45
C VAL A 61 25.89 -5.33 12.83
N ALA A 62 27.16 -5.28 13.20
CA ALA A 62 27.58 -4.88 14.55
C ALA A 62 27.47 -3.36 14.77
N ALA A 63 27.18 -2.93 16.00
CA ALA A 63 27.29 -1.53 16.40
C ALA A 63 28.73 -1.00 16.22
N ILE A 64 28.87 0.26 15.82
CA ILE A 64 30.17 0.91 15.64
C ILE A 64 30.31 2.16 16.51
N LYS A 65 31.55 2.47 16.93
CA LYS A 65 31.81 3.62 17.82
C LYS A 65 31.67 4.98 17.12
N ASN A 66 32.05 5.05 15.84
CA ASN A 66 32.10 6.28 15.06
C ASN A 66 31.30 6.12 13.74
N PRO A 67 29.96 6.18 13.77
CA PRO A 67 29.15 6.12 12.56
C PRO A 67 29.32 7.38 11.70
N LEU A 68 29.19 7.20 10.39
CA LEU A 68 29.29 8.28 9.40
C LEU A 68 28.09 9.25 9.47
N GLY A 69 26.97 8.82 10.02
CA GLY A 69 25.73 9.58 10.11
C GLY A 69 25.11 9.59 11.51
N ALA A 70 24.09 10.42 11.67
CA ALA A 70 23.19 10.33 12.82
C ALA A 70 22.25 9.13 12.63
N TYR A 71 21.90 8.47 13.73
CA TYR A 71 21.05 7.28 13.73
C TYR A 71 19.99 7.38 14.84
N GLY A 72 18.90 6.64 14.65
CA GLY A 72 17.79 6.58 15.59
C GLY A 72 16.66 5.74 15.01
N LYS A 73 15.54 5.68 15.72
CA LYS A 73 14.29 5.09 15.24
C LYS A 73 13.15 6.09 15.47
N MET A 74 12.12 5.98 14.64
CA MET A 74 10.91 6.78 14.74
C MET A 74 9.76 5.88 15.18
N GLN A 75 8.82 6.43 15.93
CA GLN A 75 7.57 5.78 16.27
C GLN A 75 6.47 6.48 15.46
N GLU A 76 5.68 5.70 14.73
CA GLU A 76 4.51 6.20 14.01
C GLU A 76 3.46 6.71 15.01
N LYS A 77 2.92 7.89 14.75
CA LYS A 77 1.95 8.57 15.61
C LYS A 77 0.53 8.42 15.09
N SER A 78 0.38 8.35 13.78
CA SER A 78 -0.89 8.14 13.09
C SER A 78 -1.45 6.77 13.45
N PRO A 79 -2.77 6.64 13.64
CA PRO A 79 -3.40 5.35 13.76
C PRO A 79 -3.44 4.73 12.35
N GLY A 80 -2.71 3.63 12.15
CA GLY A 80 -2.54 2.98 10.86
C GLY A 80 -1.15 2.39 10.73
N LYS A 81 -1.02 1.34 9.89
CA LYS A 81 0.26 0.69 9.58
C LYS A 81 0.43 0.42 8.08
N ASP A 82 -0.39 1.07 7.26
CA ASP A 82 -0.36 0.95 5.81
C ASP A 82 0.64 1.92 5.17
N THR A 83 1.08 1.61 3.95
CA THR A 83 2.05 2.42 3.20
C THR A 83 1.66 3.88 3.09
N THR A 84 0.37 4.20 2.91
CA THR A 84 -0.07 5.59 2.68
C THR A 84 0.08 6.40 3.96
N THR A 85 -0.41 5.87 5.09
CA THR A 85 -0.29 6.50 6.41
C THR A 85 1.16 6.86 6.75
N GLY A 86 2.09 5.90 6.68
CA GLY A 86 3.48 6.15 7.06
C GLY A 86 4.22 7.13 6.15
N HIS A 87 3.91 7.14 4.85
CA HIS A 87 4.51 8.11 3.93
C HIS A 87 3.96 9.52 4.15
N TRP A 88 2.67 9.65 4.41
CA TRP A 88 2.04 10.93 4.70
C TRP A 88 2.58 11.53 6.01
N GLU A 89 2.73 10.72 7.04
CA GLU A 89 3.32 11.16 8.32
C GLU A 89 4.78 11.57 8.16
N LEU A 90 5.58 10.80 7.41
CA LEU A 90 6.96 11.16 7.09
C LEU A 90 7.06 12.53 6.38
N MET A 91 6.02 12.91 5.63
CA MET A 91 5.91 14.21 4.96
C MET A 91 5.06 15.22 5.72
N GLY A 92 4.88 15.02 7.04
CA GLY A 92 4.32 16.02 7.95
C GLY A 92 2.80 16.00 8.10
N LEU A 93 2.12 14.95 7.64
CA LEU A 93 0.68 14.79 7.77
C LEU A 93 0.35 13.65 8.74
N GLU A 94 -0.09 14.01 9.95
CA GLU A 94 -0.57 13.07 10.97
C GLU A 94 -2.06 12.78 10.76
N LEU A 95 -2.41 11.50 10.59
CA LEU A 95 -3.80 11.09 10.52
C LEU A 95 -4.41 11.08 11.93
N ARG A 96 -5.68 11.50 12.02
CA ARG A 96 -6.46 11.39 13.27
C ARG A 96 -7.20 10.06 13.38
N GLN A 97 -7.44 9.40 12.26
CA GLN A 97 -8.18 8.14 12.15
C GLN A 97 -7.52 7.27 11.08
N PRO A 98 -7.48 5.94 11.28
CA PRO A 98 -6.93 5.02 10.30
C PRO A 98 -7.82 4.96 9.06
N PHE A 99 -7.25 4.56 7.93
CA PHE A 99 -8.07 4.20 6.78
C PHE A 99 -8.93 2.95 7.11
N PRO A 100 -10.20 2.91 6.66
CA PRO A 100 -11.10 1.81 6.97
C PRO A 100 -10.64 0.52 6.29
N THR A 101 -10.70 -0.59 7.02
CA THR A 101 -10.47 -1.95 6.50
C THR A 101 -11.77 -2.76 6.50
N TYR A 102 -11.85 -3.78 5.65
CA TYR A 102 -13.08 -4.54 5.40
C TYR A 102 -12.86 -6.05 5.53
N PRO A 103 -12.61 -6.58 6.75
CA PRO A 103 -12.27 -7.99 6.96
C PRO A 103 -13.39 -8.96 6.51
N GLU A 104 -14.65 -8.52 6.56
CA GLU A 104 -15.83 -9.28 6.13
C GLU A 104 -16.34 -8.85 4.74
N GLY A 105 -15.52 -8.12 3.97
CA GLY A 105 -15.94 -7.47 2.73
C GLY A 105 -16.60 -6.11 2.95
N PHE A 106 -16.90 -5.43 1.85
CA PHE A 106 -17.56 -4.12 1.85
C PHE A 106 -19.05 -4.25 2.21
N PRO A 107 -19.65 -3.24 2.87
CA PRO A 107 -21.07 -3.27 3.20
C PRO A 107 -21.97 -3.46 1.96
N PRO A 108 -23.06 -4.23 2.08
CA PRO A 108 -23.96 -4.49 0.94
C PRO A 108 -24.52 -3.21 0.30
N GLU A 109 -24.80 -2.17 1.08
CA GLU A 109 -25.27 -0.90 0.54
C GLU A 109 -24.21 -0.20 -0.34
N LEU A 110 -22.93 -0.30 0.03
CA LEU A 110 -21.83 0.27 -0.73
C LEU A 110 -21.65 -0.46 -2.06
N ILE A 111 -21.67 -1.79 -2.03
CA ILE A 111 -21.62 -2.62 -3.25
C ILE A 111 -22.83 -2.35 -4.14
N THR A 112 -24.04 -2.27 -3.58
CA THR A 112 -25.26 -1.98 -4.35
C THR A 112 -25.18 -0.62 -5.04
N ARG A 113 -24.70 0.42 -4.35
CA ARG A 113 -24.50 1.76 -4.95
C ARG A 113 -23.44 1.73 -6.05
N PHE A 114 -22.36 0.97 -5.85
CA PHE A 114 -21.32 0.80 -6.85
C PHE A 114 -21.87 0.11 -8.12
N GLU A 115 -22.58 -1.01 -7.96
CA GLU A 115 -23.26 -1.74 -9.05
C GLU A 115 -24.22 -0.85 -9.85
N GLN A 116 -25.00 -0.02 -9.17
CA GLN A 116 -25.92 0.93 -9.82
C GLN A 116 -25.19 1.92 -10.72
N GLN A 117 -24.02 2.41 -10.30
CA GLN A 117 -23.26 3.40 -11.06
C GLN A 117 -22.49 2.79 -12.23
N ILE A 118 -21.97 1.56 -12.09
CA ILE A 118 -21.28 0.87 -13.19
C ILE A 118 -22.25 0.17 -14.16
N GLY A 119 -23.52 0.03 -13.79
CA GLY A 119 -24.57 -0.55 -14.65
C GLY A 119 -24.53 -2.08 -14.76
N CYS A 120 -23.80 -2.77 -13.88
CA CYS A 120 -23.76 -4.22 -13.82
C CYS A 120 -23.54 -4.72 -12.39
N LYS A 121 -23.78 -6.02 -12.18
CA LYS A 121 -23.51 -6.69 -10.89
C LYS A 121 -22.02 -6.93 -10.70
N THR A 122 -21.63 -7.17 -9.46
CA THR A 122 -20.27 -7.58 -9.07
C THR A 122 -20.29 -8.99 -8.48
N ILE A 123 -19.12 -9.64 -8.46
CA ILE A 123 -18.90 -10.92 -7.79
C ILE A 123 -17.72 -10.82 -6.82
N GLY A 124 -17.69 -11.67 -5.80
CA GLY A 124 -16.67 -11.66 -4.75
C GLY A 124 -17.13 -10.92 -3.49
N ASN A 125 -16.64 -9.70 -3.30
CA ASN A 125 -16.78 -8.90 -2.08
C ASN A 125 -16.24 -9.60 -0.82
N VAL A 126 -15.01 -10.12 -0.91
CA VAL A 126 -14.33 -10.82 0.18
C VAL A 126 -12.88 -10.36 0.32
N VAL A 127 -12.25 -10.72 1.43
CA VAL A 127 -10.79 -10.62 1.59
C VAL A 127 -10.14 -11.79 0.86
N ALA A 128 -9.27 -11.50 -0.11
CA ALA A 128 -8.58 -12.55 -0.86
C ALA A 128 -7.27 -12.07 -1.49
N SER A 129 -6.37 -13.01 -1.78
CA SER A 129 -5.22 -12.70 -2.65
C SER A 129 -5.70 -12.50 -4.09
N GLY A 130 -5.09 -11.56 -4.81
CA GLY A 130 -5.48 -11.28 -6.20
C GLY A 130 -5.32 -12.49 -7.13
N THR A 131 -4.37 -13.39 -6.87
CA THR A 131 -4.20 -14.63 -7.65
C THR A 131 -5.27 -15.66 -7.36
N GLU A 132 -5.69 -15.78 -6.10
CA GLU A 132 -6.70 -16.75 -5.66
C GLU A 132 -8.09 -16.35 -6.15
N ILE A 133 -8.49 -15.09 -5.93
CA ILE A 133 -9.82 -14.61 -6.33
C ILE A 133 -10.01 -14.64 -7.86
N ILE A 134 -8.96 -14.36 -8.64
CA ILE A 134 -9.01 -14.45 -10.10
C ILE A 134 -9.08 -15.92 -10.55
N LYS A 135 -8.34 -16.82 -9.89
CA LYS A 135 -8.42 -18.25 -10.18
C LYS A 135 -9.82 -18.81 -9.90
N GLU A 136 -10.42 -18.40 -8.79
CA GLU A 136 -11.74 -18.87 -8.34
C GLU A 136 -12.88 -18.26 -9.16
N LEU A 137 -12.93 -16.94 -9.27
CA LEU A 137 -14.06 -16.20 -9.85
C LEU A 137 -13.84 -15.77 -11.31
N GLY A 138 -12.63 -15.96 -11.86
CA GLY A 138 -12.33 -15.67 -13.26
C GLY A 138 -13.24 -16.37 -14.27
N PRO A 139 -13.58 -17.67 -14.12
CA PRO A 139 -14.50 -18.34 -15.03
C PRO A 139 -15.92 -17.74 -14.97
N GLU A 140 -16.39 -17.35 -13.79
CA GLU A 140 -17.69 -16.70 -13.63
C GLU A 140 -17.70 -15.29 -14.20
N HIS A 141 -16.62 -14.53 -13.99
CA HIS A 141 -16.42 -13.22 -14.60
C HIS A 141 -16.50 -13.29 -16.12
N ILE A 142 -15.82 -14.25 -16.76
CA ILE A 142 -15.85 -14.44 -18.22
C ILE A 142 -17.27 -14.77 -18.70
N ARG A 143 -17.99 -15.62 -17.96
CA ARG A 143 -19.36 -16.04 -18.31
C ARG A 143 -20.39 -14.91 -18.17
N THR A 144 -20.25 -14.05 -17.18
CA THR A 144 -21.27 -13.05 -16.81
C THR A 144 -20.95 -11.63 -17.25
N GLY A 145 -19.67 -11.31 -17.44
CA GLY A 145 -19.20 -9.93 -17.63
C GLY A 145 -19.16 -9.09 -16.34
N TYR A 146 -19.42 -9.67 -15.16
CA TYR A 146 -19.44 -8.95 -13.90
C TYR A 146 -18.04 -8.78 -13.33
N PRO A 147 -17.55 -7.56 -13.04
CA PRO A 147 -16.23 -7.38 -12.45
C PRO A 147 -16.14 -8.03 -11.08
N ILE A 148 -14.94 -8.52 -10.75
CA ILE A 148 -14.63 -9.12 -9.46
C ILE A 148 -14.20 -8.01 -8.50
N VAL A 149 -14.96 -7.80 -7.43
CA VAL A 149 -14.60 -6.87 -6.36
C VAL A 149 -14.03 -7.65 -5.19
N TYR A 150 -12.91 -7.19 -4.63
CA TYR A 150 -12.31 -7.81 -3.45
C TYR A 150 -11.44 -6.82 -2.66
N THR A 151 -11.06 -7.19 -1.44
CA THR A 151 -10.17 -6.39 -0.57
C THR A 151 -9.03 -7.25 -0.02
N SER A 152 -8.19 -6.67 0.83
CA SER A 152 -7.06 -7.33 1.49
C SER A 152 -7.02 -6.97 2.98
N ALA A 153 -5.95 -7.33 3.68
CA ALA A 153 -5.71 -6.82 5.03
C ALA A 153 -5.48 -5.29 5.06
N ASP A 154 -4.96 -4.72 3.96
CA ASP A 154 -4.80 -3.28 3.82
C ASP A 154 -6.11 -2.59 3.40
N SER A 155 -6.20 -1.28 3.66
CA SER A 155 -7.31 -0.43 3.23
C SER A 155 -7.31 -0.19 1.71
N VAL A 156 -7.84 -1.16 0.96
CA VAL A 156 -7.92 -1.11 -0.50
C VAL A 156 -9.24 -1.64 -1.05
N PHE A 157 -9.72 -1.07 -2.16
CA PHE A 157 -10.83 -1.60 -2.97
C PHE A 157 -10.28 -2.05 -4.31
N GLN A 158 -10.32 -3.34 -4.61
CA GLN A 158 -9.70 -3.90 -5.82
C GLN A 158 -10.77 -4.39 -6.79
N ILE A 159 -10.59 -4.07 -8.07
CA ILE A 159 -11.49 -4.50 -9.15
C ILE A 159 -10.66 -5.31 -10.15
N ALA A 160 -10.94 -6.60 -10.26
CA ALA A 160 -10.33 -7.47 -11.26
C ALA A 160 -11.29 -7.73 -12.41
N ALA A 161 -10.75 -7.69 -13.64
CA ALA A 161 -11.50 -8.02 -14.84
C ALA A 161 -10.57 -8.53 -15.94
N HIS A 162 -11.09 -9.47 -16.74
CA HIS A 162 -10.43 -9.98 -17.92
C HIS A 162 -10.47 -8.92 -19.01
N GLU A 163 -9.32 -8.58 -19.61
CA GLU A 163 -9.20 -7.42 -20.52
C GLU A 163 -10.08 -7.54 -21.78
N GLU A 164 -10.36 -8.76 -22.24
CA GLU A 164 -11.25 -9.01 -23.39
C GLU A 164 -12.73 -8.90 -23.05
N ILE A 165 -13.10 -9.00 -21.77
CA ILE A 165 -14.49 -8.96 -21.30
C ILE A 165 -14.86 -7.55 -20.85
N ILE A 166 -13.99 -6.92 -20.07
CA ILE A 166 -14.10 -5.52 -19.67
C ILE A 166 -12.82 -4.81 -20.12
N PRO A 167 -12.88 -4.03 -21.22
CA PRO A 167 -11.74 -3.29 -21.71
C PRO A 167 -11.16 -2.36 -20.62
N LEU A 168 -9.85 -2.14 -20.65
CA LEU A 168 -9.14 -1.34 -19.65
C LEU A 168 -9.78 0.03 -19.37
N LYS A 169 -10.25 0.71 -20.41
CA LYS A 169 -10.94 2.00 -20.28
C LYS A 169 -12.16 1.90 -19.35
N ASN A 170 -12.95 0.83 -19.46
CA ASN A 170 -14.11 0.60 -18.62
C ASN A 170 -13.69 0.22 -17.20
N LEU A 171 -12.67 -0.63 -17.06
CA LEU A 171 -12.12 -0.98 -15.75
C LEU A 171 -11.63 0.26 -14.98
N TYR A 172 -10.88 1.15 -15.64
CA TYR A 172 -10.42 2.41 -15.05
C TYR A 172 -11.57 3.35 -14.72
N HIS A 173 -12.60 3.39 -15.57
CA HIS A 173 -13.81 4.14 -15.27
C HIS A 173 -14.52 3.61 -14.00
N TYR A 174 -14.61 2.29 -13.84
CA TYR A 174 -15.18 1.67 -12.64
C TYR A 174 -14.35 2.01 -11.39
N CYS A 175 -13.02 2.00 -11.50
CA CYS A 175 -12.16 2.41 -10.39
C CYS A 175 -12.35 3.90 -10.03
N THR A 176 -12.58 4.77 -11.02
CA THR A 176 -12.87 6.19 -10.79
C THR A 176 -14.19 6.35 -10.04
N ILE A 177 -15.25 5.67 -10.49
CA ILE A 177 -16.55 5.62 -9.81
C ILE A 177 -16.40 5.12 -8.37
N ALA A 178 -15.69 4.02 -8.16
CA ALA A 178 -15.42 3.50 -6.82
C ALA A 178 -14.69 4.52 -5.96
N ARG A 179 -13.70 5.25 -6.52
CA ARG A 179 -12.95 6.25 -5.77
C ARG A 179 -13.84 7.42 -5.32
N GLU A 180 -14.75 7.88 -6.18
CA GLU A 180 -15.74 8.91 -5.88
C GLU A 180 -16.76 8.45 -4.82
N LEU A 181 -17.12 7.17 -4.82
CA LEU A 181 -18.04 6.58 -3.85
C LEU A 181 -17.39 6.36 -2.47
N LEU A 182 -16.12 5.98 -2.46
CA LEU A 182 -15.35 5.63 -1.26
C LEU A 182 -14.78 6.90 -0.60
N GLN A 183 -15.66 7.65 0.05
CA GLN A 183 -15.38 8.89 0.77
C GLN A 183 -15.74 8.75 2.25
N GLU A 184 -15.32 9.72 3.07
CA GLU A 184 -15.63 9.79 4.50
C GLU A 184 -15.35 8.46 5.25
N GLU A 185 -16.36 7.82 5.83
CA GLU A 185 -16.24 6.54 6.55
C GLU A 185 -15.79 5.37 5.68
N HIS A 186 -15.94 5.50 4.36
CA HIS A 186 -15.49 4.52 3.37
C HIS A 186 -14.21 4.94 2.64
N ALA A 187 -13.51 5.96 3.12
CA ALA A 187 -12.33 6.52 2.46
C ALA A 187 -11.11 5.58 2.53
N VAL A 188 -11.14 4.46 1.80
CA VAL A 188 -10.01 3.55 1.68
C VAL A 188 -8.79 4.24 1.10
N GLY A 189 -7.60 3.78 1.46
CA GLY A 189 -6.34 4.37 0.98
C GLY A 189 -6.20 4.35 -0.55
N ARG A 190 -6.56 3.22 -1.19
CA ARG A 190 -6.44 3.06 -2.65
C ARG A 190 -7.58 2.24 -3.28
N VAL A 191 -8.00 2.65 -4.47
CA VAL A 191 -8.77 1.80 -5.39
C VAL A 191 -7.82 1.25 -6.45
N ILE A 192 -7.85 -0.04 -6.76
CA ILE A 192 -6.84 -0.67 -7.63
C ILE A 192 -7.50 -1.44 -8.77
N ALA A 193 -7.16 -1.06 -10.00
CA ALA A 193 -7.47 -1.83 -11.20
C ALA A 193 -6.53 -3.05 -11.30
N ARG A 194 -7.12 -4.24 -11.42
CA ARG A 194 -6.43 -5.54 -11.49
C ARG A 194 -6.78 -6.29 -12.77
N PRO A 195 -6.39 -5.77 -13.94
CA PRO A 195 -6.62 -6.47 -15.19
C PRO A 195 -5.89 -7.80 -15.24
N PHE A 196 -6.51 -8.78 -15.88
CA PHE A 196 -5.93 -10.09 -16.14
C PHE A 196 -6.28 -10.60 -17.54
N ILE A 197 -5.53 -11.60 -18.00
CA ILE A 197 -5.70 -12.30 -19.26
C ILE A 197 -5.59 -13.81 -19.06
N GLY A 198 -5.92 -14.58 -20.08
CA GLY A 198 -5.74 -16.03 -20.12
C GLY A 198 -7.07 -16.77 -20.03
N GLU A 199 -7.01 -18.05 -19.68
CA GLU A 199 -8.18 -18.94 -19.67
C GLU A 199 -8.37 -19.58 -18.30
N PRO A 200 -9.57 -20.12 -17.99
CA PRO A 200 -9.80 -20.89 -16.77
C PRO A 200 -8.69 -21.91 -16.50
N GLY A 201 -8.04 -21.78 -15.34
CA GLY A 201 -6.89 -22.61 -14.94
C GLY A 201 -5.51 -22.00 -15.23
N ASN A 202 -5.42 -20.95 -16.06
CA ASN A 202 -4.17 -20.27 -16.39
C ASN A 202 -4.36 -18.74 -16.57
N PHE A 203 -4.96 -18.08 -15.57
CA PHE A 203 -5.07 -16.62 -15.56
C PHE A 203 -3.79 -15.94 -15.09
N VAL A 204 -3.44 -14.82 -15.73
CA VAL A 204 -2.27 -14.01 -15.41
C VAL A 204 -2.66 -12.54 -15.31
N ARG A 205 -2.27 -11.89 -14.19
CA ARG A 205 -2.44 -10.44 -14.03
C ARG A 205 -1.50 -9.70 -14.97
N THR A 206 -1.97 -8.61 -15.56
CA THR A 206 -1.17 -7.83 -16.50
C THR A 206 -0.43 -6.67 -15.82
N ALA A 207 0.49 -6.05 -16.56
CA ALA A 207 1.18 -4.83 -16.14
C ALA A 207 0.29 -3.58 -16.17
N ASN A 208 -0.93 -3.67 -16.74
CA ASN A 208 -1.88 -2.56 -16.86
C ASN A 208 -2.60 -2.20 -15.54
N ARG A 209 -2.03 -2.65 -14.41
CA ARG A 209 -2.44 -2.24 -13.07
C ARG A 209 -2.40 -0.71 -12.97
N HIS A 210 -3.45 -0.14 -12.38
CA HIS A 210 -3.48 1.28 -12.05
C HIS A 210 -4.08 1.47 -10.66
N ASP A 211 -3.47 2.35 -9.86
CA ASP A 211 -3.89 2.64 -8.49
C ASP A 211 -4.44 4.07 -8.44
N PHE A 212 -5.64 4.21 -7.87
CA PHE A 212 -6.34 5.47 -7.65
C PHE A 212 -6.31 5.76 -6.16
N SER A 213 -5.26 6.45 -5.74
CA SER A 213 -5.02 6.77 -4.34
C SER A 213 -5.91 7.90 -3.86
N LYS A 214 -6.21 7.90 -2.56
CA LYS A 214 -6.73 9.10 -1.90
C LYS A 214 -5.66 10.19 -1.97
N GLU A 215 -6.04 11.42 -2.27
CA GLU A 215 -5.12 12.56 -2.21
C GLU A 215 -4.87 12.95 -0.74
N PRO A 216 -3.62 13.26 -0.35
CA PRO A 216 -3.34 13.81 0.97
C PRO A 216 -3.83 15.26 1.09
N ASP A 217 -4.03 15.73 2.32
CA ASP A 217 -4.02 17.18 2.57
C ASP A 217 -2.60 17.75 2.34
N ILE A 218 -2.41 19.06 2.53
CA ILE A 218 -1.12 19.75 2.29
C ILE A 218 0.02 19.08 3.07
N THR A 219 0.98 18.54 2.32
CA THR A 219 2.19 17.90 2.86
C THR A 219 3.40 18.85 2.85
N LEU A 220 4.52 18.40 3.43
CA LEU A 220 5.81 19.08 3.30
C LEU A 220 6.28 19.17 1.84
N LEU A 221 5.93 18.19 1.01
CA LEU A 221 6.30 18.19 -0.41
C LEU A 221 5.64 19.36 -1.15
N ASP A 222 4.38 19.66 -0.82
CA ASP A 222 3.64 20.77 -1.40
C ASP A 222 4.26 22.12 -1.00
N LYS A 223 4.58 22.28 0.28
CA LYS A 223 5.27 23.47 0.79
C LYS A 223 6.64 23.70 0.12
N ILE A 224 7.37 22.63 -0.20
CA ILE A 224 8.65 22.70 -0.93
C ILE A 224 8.43 23.11 -2.40
N LYS A 225 7.38 22.60 -3.06
CA LYS A 225 7.03 23.03 -4.43
C LYS A 225 6.61 24.50 -4.44
N GLU A 226 5.78 24.93 -3.50
CA GLU A 226 5.31 26.32 -3.35
C GLU A 226 6.45 27.31 -3.11
N SER A 227 7.53 26.89 -2.43
CA SER A 227 8.73 27.72 -2.24
C SER A 227 9.60 27.86 -3.50
N GLY A 228 9.19 27.27 -4.63
CA GLY A 228 9.91 27.28 -5.90
C GLY A 228 11.04 26.25 -5.98
N GLN A 229 11.10 25.28 -5.05
CA GLN A 229 12.08 24.20 -5.07
C GLN A 229 11.56 22.97 -5.83
N VAL A 230 12.48 22.12 -6.26
CA VAL A 230 12.15 20.92 -7.04
C VAL A 230 11.93 19.72 -6.11
N VAL A 231 10.80 19.05 -6.28
CA VAL A 231 10.49 17.75 -5.66
C VAL A 231 10.49 16.67 -6.75
N ILE A 232 11.27 15.61 -6.54
CA ILE A 232 11.37 14.47 -7.48
C ILE A 232 10.94 13.21 -6.72
N GLY A 233 9.81 12.62 -7.12
CA GLY A 233 9.38 11.30 -6.67
C GLY A 233 9.90 10.21 -7.59
N ILE A 234 10.44 9.12 -7.02
CA ILE A 234 10.96 7.97 -7.77
C ILE A 234 10.20 6.70 -7.34
N GLY A 235 9.83 5.85 -8.29
CA GLY A 235 9.05 4.64 -8.00
C GLY A 235 7.61 4.97 -7.64
N LYS A 236 7.07 4.34 -6.58
CA LYS A 236 5.67 4.48 -6.16
C LYS A 236 5.33 5.80 -5.46
N ILE A 237 6.31 6.69 -5.27
CA ILE A 237 6.09 7.96 -4.55
C ILE A 237 4.99 8.79 -5.21
N LYS A 238 4.94 8.84 -6.55
CA LYS A 238 3.85 9.53 -7.24
C LYS A 238 2.49 8.94 -6.83
N ASP A 239 2.35 7.62 -6.94
CA ASP A 239 1.08 6.94 -6.65
C ASP A 239 0.65 7.11 -5.18
N ILE A 240 1.59 7.22 -4.23
CA ILE A 240 1.29 7.37 -2.79
C ILE A 240 0.80 8.78 -2.44
N PHE A 241 1.28 9.80 -3.14
CA PHE A 241 0.91 11.21 -2.92
C PHE A 241 -0.11 11.75 -3.93
N ALA A 242 -0.52 10.92 -4.90
CA ALA A 242 -1.34 11.23 -6.07
C ALA A 242 -0.68 12.23 -7.07
#